data_AF-A0A1L5L4X9-F1
#
_entry.id   AF-A0A1L5L4X9-F1
#
_cell.length_a   1.000
_cell.length_b   1.000
_cell.length_c   1.000
_cell.angle_alpha   90.00
_cell.angle_beta   90.00
_cell.angle_gamma   90.00
#
_symmetry.space_group_name_H-M   'P 1'
#
loop_
_entity.id
_entity.type
_entity.pdbx_description
1 polymer ?
#
loop_
_entity_poly.entity_id
_entity_poly.type
_entity_poly.pdbx_seq_one_letter_code
_entity_poly.pdbx_strand_id
1 'polypeptide(L)' 'SILPGHAGRFVLAKHTWDDPYKRLALASRHKAYRLLTPMQGEPVKLDDLAQPFTVWWEQTSHLQERSSE' A
#
# COMPACT_ATOMS: atom_id res chain seq x y z
N SER A 1 4.83 -10.50 10.78
CA SER A 1 4.25 -9.62 9.75
C SER A 1 5.27 -8.60 9.27
N ILE A 2 5.08 -7.97 8.11
CA ILE A 2 5.87 -6.85 7.61
C ILE A 2 4.96 -5.64 7.40
N LEU A 3 5.44 -4.46 7.79
CA LEU A 3 4.80 -3.17 7.54
C LEU A 3 5.76 -2.29 6.73
N PRO A 4 5.40 -1.82 5.52
CA PRO A 4 6.22 -0.87 4.77
C PRO A 4 6.24 0.49 5.45
N GLY A 5 7.39 1.16 5.39
CA GLY A 5 7.58 2.53 5.88
C GLY A 5 8.55 3.30 4.98
N HIS A 6 8.69 4.60 5.23
CA HIS A 6 9.58 5.49 4.48
C HIS A 6 9.32 5.53 2.95
N ALA A 7 8.07 5.31 2.53
CA ALA A 7 7.64 5.40 1.14
C ALA A 7 6.54 6.46 0.97
N GLY A 8 6.43 7.04 -0.22
CA GLY A 8 5.34 7.95 -0.59
C GLY A 8 5.46 9.43 -0.18
N ARG A 9 6.47 9.82 0.60
CA ARG A 9 6.66 11.24 1.02
C ARG A 9 7.58 12.06 0.11
N PHE A 10 8.63 11.45 -0.45
CA PHE A 10 9.64 12.12 -1.26
C PHE A 10 9.97 11.34 -2.52
N VAL A 11 10.24 12.05 -3.62
CA VAL A 11 10.68 11.46 -4.88
C VAL A 11 12.22 11.39 -4.89
N LEU A 12 12.76 10.25 -4.45
CA LEU A 12 14.21 10.03 -4.37
C LEU A 12 14.77 9.19 -5.53
N ALA A 13 13.89 8.59 -6.34
CA ALA A 13 14.27 7.73 -7.46
C ALA A 13 13.25 7.81 -8.62
N LYS A 14 13.67 7.36 -9.81
CA LYS A 14 12.89 7.38 -11.05
C LYS A 14 12.00 6.14 -11.17
N HIS A 15 10.90 6.09 -10.43
CA HIS A 15 9.83 5.11 -10.57
C HIS A 15 8.49 5.79 -10.28
N THR A 16 7.36 5.18 -10.66
CA THR A 16 6.05 5.70 -10.26
C THR A 16 5.90 5.63 -8.73
N TRP A 17 5.09 6.51 -8.15
CA TRP A 17 4.98 6.63 -6.69
C TRP A 17 4.49 5.33 -6.02
N ASP A 18 3.76 4.49 -6.75
CA ASP A 18 3.15 3.24 -6.32
C ASP A 18 4.01 1.99 -6.61
N ASP A 19 5.08 2.11 -7.41
CA ASP A 19 5.97 1.00 -7.76
C ASP A 19 6.53 0.24 -6.54
N PRO A 20 7.01 0.90 -5.47
CA PRO A 20 7.53 0.20 -4.30
C PRO A 20 6.49 -0.68 -3.62
N TYR A 21 5.24 -0.22 -3.54
CA TYR A 21 4.15 -0.99 -2.92
C TYR A 21 3.77 -2.19 -3.76
N LYS A 22 3.64 -2.02 -5.08
CA LYS A 22 3.36 -3.10 -6.04
C LYS A 22 4.44 -4.19 -5.99
N ARG A 23 5.72 -3.80 -6.01
CA ARG A 23 6.85 -4.72 -5.96
C ARG A 23 6.94 -5.46 -4.63
N LEU A 24 6.71 -4.77 -3.52
CA LEU A 24 6.68 -5.41 -2.20
C LEU A 24 5.54 -6.44 -2.11
N ALA A 25 4.33 -6.07 -2.55
CA ALA A 25 3.18 -6.99 -2.55
C ALA A 25 3.45 -8.26 -3.37
N LEU A 26 4.08 -8.13 -4.54
CA LEU A 26 4.51 -9.26 -5.35
C LEU A 26 5.57 -10.12 -4.64
N ALA A 27 6.59 -9.49 -4.06
CA ALA A 27 7.69 -10.18 -3.37
C ALA A 27 7.26 -10.87 -2.07
N SER A 28 6.19 -10.40 -1.44
CA SER A 28 5.60 -10.98 -0.23
C SER A 28 4.70 -12.19 -0.52
N ARG A 29 4.36 -12.49 -1.77
CA ARG A 29 3.61 -13.71 -2.12
C ARG A 29 4.38 -14.95 -1.65
N HIS A 30 3.65 -15.91 -1.08
CA HIS A 30 4.19 -17.18 -0.58
C HIS A 30 5.24 -17.07 0.55
N LYS A 31 5.32 -15.93 1.24
CA LYS A 31 6.17 -15.80 2.42
C LYS A 31 5.43 -16.26 3.67
N ALA A 32 6.17 -16.78 4.65
CA ALA A 32 5.63 -17.20 5.95
C ALA A 32 5.17 -16.02 6.84
N TYR A 33 5.25 -14.78 6.34
CA TYR A 33 4.77 -13.58 7.03
C TYR A 33 3.59 -12.96 6.29
N ARG A 34 2.72 -12.29 7.04
CA ARG A 34 1.66 -11.43 6.50
C ARG A 34 2.21 -10.04 6.16
N LEU A 35 1.98 -9.56 4.94
CA LEU A 35 2.20 -8.16 4.58
C LEU A 35 0.99 -7.33 5.06
N LEU A 36 1.26 -6.25 5.78
CA LEU A 36 0.24 -5.29 6.22
C LEU A 36 0.29 -4.06 5.31
N THR A 37 -0.87 -3.55 4.93
CA THR A 37 -1.00 -2.44 3.98
C THR A 37 -1.93 -1.34 4.50
N PRO A 38 -1.77 -0.85 5.74
CA PRO A 38 -2.61 0.22 6.26
C PRO A 38 -2.50 1.45 5.36
N MET A 39 -3.63 2.13 5.16
CA MET A 39 -3.60 3.49 4.65
C MET A 39 -2.88 4.41 5.62
N GLN A 40 -2.35 5.54 5.12
CA GLN A 40 -1.68 6.50 5.99
C GLN A 40 -2.65 7.04 7.06
N GLY A 41 -2.32 6.80 8.33
CA GLY A 41 -3.18 7.14 9.46
C GLY A 41 -4.14 6.03 9.90
N GLU A 42 -4.23 4.92 9.17
CA GLU A 42 -5.00 3.75 9.60
C GLU A 42 -4.28 3.01 10.74
N PRO A 43 -4.94 2.77 11.89
CA PRO A 43 -4.35 2.04 13.01
C PRO A 43 -4.05 0.58 12.66
N VAL A 44 -2.96 0.04 13.21
CA VAL A 44 -2.67 -1.40 13.18
C VAL A 44 -2.83 -1.95 14.60
N LYS A 45 -3.77 -2.87 14.78
CA LYS A 45 -4.00 -3.59 16.05
C LYS A 45 -3.09 -4.81 16.12
N LEU A 46 -2.20 -4.86 17.10
CA LEU A 46 -1.19 -5.92 17.20
C LEU A 46 -1.77 -7.26 17.68
N ASP A 47 -2.89 -7.21 18.39
CA ASP A 47 -3.65 -8.36 18.90
C ASP A 47 -4.67 -8.92 17.89
N ASP A 48 -4.96 -8.17 16.82
CA ASP A 48 -5.87 -8.59 15.75
C ASP A 48 -5.09 -9.01 14.50
N LEU A 49 -4.74 -10.29 14.45
CA LEU A 49 -4.05 -10.89 13.30
C LEU A 49 -4.93 -10.98 12.04
N ALA A 50 -6.24 -10.78 12.17
CA ALA A 50 -7.21 -10.86 11.09
C ALA A 50 -7.65 -9.49 10.55
N GLN A 51 -7.20 -8.37 11.17
CA GLN A 51 -7.54 -7.01 10.75
C GLN A 51 -7.36 -6.86 9.23
N PRO A 52 -8.41 -6.56 8.46
CA PRO A 52 -8.31 -6.44 7.01
C PRO A 52 -7.57 -5.16 6.61
N PHE A 53 -6.88 -5.20 5.47
CA PHE A 53 -6.26 -4.03 4.84
C PHE A 53 -6.53 -4.07 3.35
N THR A 54 -6.64 -2.90 2.71
CA THR A 54 -6.87 -2.80 1.26
C THR A 54 -5.57 -2.57 0.51
N VAL A 55 -5.62 -2.76 -0.82
CA VAL A 55 -4.57 -2.38 -1.76
C VAL A 55 -4.83 -0.94 -2.21
N TRP A 56 -4.71 -0.01 -1.27
CA TRP A 56 -5.21 1.36 -1.43
C TRP A 56 -4.57 2.14 -2.59
N TRP A 57 -3.36 1.77 -3.01
CA TRP A 57 -2.67 2.39 -4.15
C TRP A 57 -3.26 2.00 -5.52
N GLU A 58 -4.19 1.04 -5.59
CA GLU A 58 -4.89 0.66 -6.82
C GLU A 58 -6.26 1.35 -6.95
N GLN A 59 -6.75 2.01 -5.88
CA GLN A 59 -8.11 2.56 -5.83
C GLN A 59 -8.24 3.97 -6.44
N THR A 60 -7.13 4.61 -6.84
CA THR A 60 -7.11 6.00 -7.32
C THR A 60 -7.61 6.18 -8.76
N SER A 61 -7.83 5.10 -9.51
CA SER A 61 -8.20 5.16 -10.93
C SER A 61 -9.63 5.65 -11.21
N HIS A 62 -10.49 5.84 -10.20
CA HIS A 62 -11.89 6.23 -10.40
C HIS A 62 -12.19 7.75 -10.33
N LEU A 63 -11.21 8.61 -10.05
CA LEU A 63 -11.45 10.06 -9.88
C LEU A 63 -11.11 10.93 -11.10
N GLN A 64 -10.61 10.34 -12.19
CA GLN A 64 -10.15 11.11 -13.35
C GLN A 64 -11.21 11.34 -14.44
N GLU A 65 -12.41 10.74 -14.34
CA GLU A 65 -13.50 10.92 -15.31
C GLU A 65 -14.52 12.02 -14.94
N ARG A 66 -14.44 12.63 -13.76
CA ARG A 66 -15.45 13.60 -13.27
C ARG A 66 -15.02 15.07 -13.33
N SER A 67 -13.96 15.40 -14.08
CA SER A 67 -13.44 16.77 -14.18
C SER A 67 -13.37 17.28 -15.63
N SER A 68 -14.07 16.63 -16.56
CA SER A 68 -14.29 17.11 -17.92
C SER A 68 -15.79 17.31 -18.16
N GLU A 69 -16.38 18.25 -17.43
CA GLU A 69 -17.66 18.89 -17.78
C GLU A 69 -17.67 20.32 -17.26
#